data_AF-A0AAD7NMB7-F1
#
_entry.id   AF-A0AAD7NMB7-F1
#
_cell.length_a   1.000
_cell.length_b   1.000
_cell.length_c   1.000
_cell.angle_alpha   90.00
_cell.angle_beta   90.00
_cell.angle_gamma   90.00
#
_symmetry.space_group_name_H-M   'P 1'
#
loop_
_entity.id
_entity.type
_entity.pdbx_description
1 polymer ?
#
loop_
_entity_poly.entity_id
_entity_poly.type
_entity_poly.pdbx_seq_one_letter_code
_entity_poly.pdbx_strand_id
1 'polypeptide(L)'
;MHGFPPLAFPPIYPFNLEVMYWSRPFLLSALVSNAAANTGIKVAPHVLILNMFSDEANVWYHIREFDVLAMNITVPGLSPLSPQVHCTKDGSICQLTLGEGEINAASTVAALIHSSLIDLTSTYVLIAGIAGVNPKVATIGSVTFARFAVQVGLQYEVDAREKPSNFSTGYFPQGSTAPGQYPTFIYGTEVFAVNDALRHIAFGFAKTAEAQLNDTADSKAARLAYASFGRAATLAPAIVLCDTATSDTFWTGTLLGEAFESTTRVFTNGGAEYCTTQQEDSATLNALLRGAMSKLVDFSRVIVMRSASDFDRPANGTTAVANLLGDAPGFTPSLLNLHIAGVKVVQGIVGGWTETFERGITPTKYVGDIFGTLGGQPDFGPGSIFGGEPAKNAAAVATVIIFHGNALRLDAQAALDHVKADAELSSLPTILFGTSLGGAVAIDLASRNPSAIAALIVENTFLSLPRVVRDWPIIGLFSFLCFQRWNSAVKLPRIPPTVPILMLSGTQDEVVPRKHMQALWLIAQKRGGGGGGGGSDPVL
;
A
#
# COMPACT_ATOMS: atom_id res chain seq x y z
N MET A 1 17.64 -52.82 9.49
CA MET A 1 18.62 -52.18 10.39
C MET A 1 18.79 -50.74 9.95
N HIS A 2 19.00 -49.83 10.90
CA HIS A 2 19.05 -48.37 10.85
C HIS A 2 17.71 -47.66 11.10
N GLY A 3 17.51 -47.34 12.38
CA GLY A 3 16.38 -46.60 12.95
C GLY A 3 16.62 -45.10 12.99
N PHE A 4 15.50 -44.37 12.91
CA PHE A 4 15.37 -42.96 13.25
C PHE A 4 14.94 -42.81 14.72
N PRO A 5 15.45 -41.82 15.48
CA PRO A 5 15.02 -41.61 16.86
C PRO A 5 13.69 -40.83 16.92
N PRO A 6 12.85 -41.03 17.95
CA PRO A 6 11.63 -40.25 18.14
C PRO A 6 11.93 -38.90 18.79
N LEU A 7 11.30 -37.84 18.26
CA LEU A 7 11.27 -36.50 18.85
C LEU A 7 10.38 -36.50 20.11
N ALA A 8 10.96 -36.11 21.25
CA ALA A 8 10.27 -35.95 22.52
C ALA A 8 9.68 -34.54 22.65
N PHE A 9 8.38 -34.45 22.96
CA PHE A 9 7.71 -33.23 23.40
C PHE A 9 7.92 -33.01 24.91
N PRO A 10 8.16 -31.78 25.39
CA PRO A 10 8.23 -31.50 26.82
C PRO A 10 6.83 -31.47 27.48
N PRO A 11 6.72 -31.79 28.78
CA PRO A 11 5.44 -31.95 29.46
C PRO A 11 4.78 -30.62 29.83
N ILE A 12 3.46 -30.62 29.75
CA ILE A 12 2.53 -29.62 30.29
C ILE A 12 2.57 -29.73 31.82
N TYR A 13 2.91 -28.64 32.52
CA TYR A 13 2.74 -28.50 33.97
C TYR A 13 1.53 -27.62 34.32
N PRO A 14 0.86 -27.86 35.46
CA PRO A 14 -0.51 -27.46 35.69
C PRO A 14 -0.65 -26.02 36.20
N PHE A 15 -1.79 -25.42 35.85
CA PHE A 15 -2.32 -24.21 36.48
C PHE A 15 -2.57 -24.44 37.98
N ASN A 16 -2.00 -23.58 38.83
CA ASN A 16 -2.47 -23.37 40.20
C ASN A 16 -2.79 -21.88 40.37
N LEU A 17 -4.06 -21.59 40.69
CA LEU A 17 -4.52 -20.31 41.23
C LEU A 17 -4.05 -20.20 42.69
N GLU A 18 -3.41 -19.10 43.06
CA GLU A 18 -3.52 -18.55 44.41
C GLU A 18 -3.60 -17.01 44.36
N VAL A 19 -4.52 -16.50 45.17
CA VAL A 19 -4.87 -15.09 45.36
C VAL A 19 -4.02 -14.53 46.51
N MET A 20 -3.41 -13.36 46.36
CA MET A 20 -2.98 -12.58 47.53
C MET A 20 -2.96 -11.06 47.29
N TYR A 21 -3.55 -10.35 48.25
CA TYR A 21 -3.83 -8.91 48.27
C TYR A 21 -2.64 -8.05 48.79
N TRP A 22 -2.47 -6.88 48.17
CA TRP A 22 -2.00 -5.57 48.68
C TRP A 22 -0.62 -5.41 49.35
N SER A 23 0.25 -4.59 48.74
CA SER A 23 0.56 -3.19 49.17
C SER A 23 1.81 -2.64 48.44
N ARG A 24 1.74 -1.37 47.99
CA ARG A 24 2.86 -0.56 47.43
C ARG A 24 3.87 -0.17 48.53
N PRO A 25 5.05 0.43 48.26
CA PRO A 25 5.71 0.77 46.99
C PRO A 25 7.22 0.39 46.93
N PHE A 26 7.78 0.04 45.76
CA PHE A 26 9.20 0.33 45.50
C PHE A 26 9.43 0.61 44.00
N LEU A 27 10.15 1.71 43.80
CA LEU A 27 10.73 2.22 42.57
C LEU A 27 11.74 1.22 41.97
N LEU A 28 11.67 1.04 40.65
CA LEU A 28 12.76 1.09 39.64
C LEU A 28 12.62 -0.01 38.57
N SER A 29 12.78 0.45 37.32
CA SER A 29 13.10 -0.28 36.08
C SER A 29 11.96 -0.94 35.30
N ALA A 30 12.07 -0.80 33.97
CA ALA A 30 11.12 -1.11 32.89
C ALA A 30 9.90 -0.14 32.83
N LEU A 31 9.75 0.77 31.86
CA LEU A 31 10.13 0.75 30.45
C LEU A 31 10.60 2.14 29.99
N VAL A 32 11.85 2.20 29.55
CA VAL A 32 12.25 3.09 28.45
C VAL A 32 11.84 2.39 27.16
N SER A 33 11.49 3.19 26.14
CA SER A 33 11.10 2.85 24.75
C SER A 33 9.58 2.75 24.55
N ASN A 34 8.90 3.57 23.75
CA ASN A 34 9.32 4.29 22.55
C ASN A 34 8.87 5.77 22.58
N ALA A 35 9.77 6.63 23.05
CA ALA A 35 9.88 7.98 22.53
C ALA A 35 11.25 8.07 21.84
N ALA A 36 11.44 7.28 20.79
CA ALA A 36 12.33 7.69 19.72
C ALA A 36 11.51 8.64 18.84
N ALA A 37 11.32 9.87 19.31
CA ALA A 37 11.34 10.98 18.37
C ALA A 37 12.77 10.97 17.83
N ASN A 38 12.99 10.15 16.80
CA ASN A 38 14.24 10.16 16.08
C ASN A 38 14.25 11.53 15.39
N THR A 39 14.89 12.51 16.02
CA THR A 39 15.43 13.71 15.37
C THR A 39 16.58 13.33 14.43
N GLY A 40 16.52 12.13 13.86
CA GLY A 40 17.45 11.59 12.90
C GLY A 40 17.19 12.28 11.58
N ILE A 41 18.27 12.66 10.92
CA ILE A 41 18.26 13.20 9.56
C ILE A 41 17.40 12.27 8.69
N LYS A 42 16.29 12.82 8.17
CA LYS A 42 15.43 12.11 7.22
C LYS A 42 16.25 11.89 5.94
N VAL A 43 16.37 10.65 5.49
CA VAL A 43 17.14 10.33 4.28
C VAL A 43 16.29 10.65 3.07
N ALA A 44 16.79 11.51 2.19
CA ALA A 44 16.09 11.96 0.99
C ALA A 44 16.86 11.50 -0.26
N PRO A 45 16.65 10.26 -0.72
CA PRO A 45 17.39 9.74 -1.86
C PRO A 45 17.05 10.50 -3.14
N HIS A 46 18.08 10.74 -3.97
CA HIS A 46 17.88 11.15 -5.36
C HIS A 46 17.28 9.99 -6.15
N VAL A 47 17.76 8.76 -5.91
CA VAL A 47 17.26 7.54 -6.56
C VAL A 47 16.96 6.48 -5.51
N LEU A 48 15.76 5.90 -5.59
CA LEU A 48 15.35 4.70 -4.88
C LEU A 48 15.20 3.55 -5.87
N ILE A 49 16.00 2.51 -5.70
CA ILE A 49 15.94 1.27 -6.49
C ILE A 49 15.01 0.29 -5.78
N LEU A 50 13.98 -0.18 -6.48
CA LEU A 50 13.04 -1.19 -5.98
C LEU A 50 13.26 -2.50 -6.72
N ASN A 51 13.54 -3.57 -5.98
CA ASN A 51 13.65 -4.93 -6.49
C ASN A 51 12.72 -5.85 -5.68
N MET A 52 12.50 -7.07 -6.13
CA MET A 52 11.42 -7.93 -5.62
C MET A 52 11.94 -9.00 -4.68
N PHE A 53 13.11 -9.57 -4.96
CA PHE A 53 13.73 -10.60 -4.13
C PHE A 53 15.26 -10.47 -4.06
N SER A 54 15.90 -11.38 -3.30
CA SER A 54 17.31 -11.27 -2.92
C SER A 54 18.28 -11.29 -4.11
N ASP A 55 18.07 -12.12 -5.14
CA ASP A 55 19.06 -12.18 -6.23
C ASP A 55 19.06 -10.89 -7.07
N GLU A 56 17.89 -10.26 -7.24
CA GLU A 56 17.80 -8.93 -7.84
C GLU A 56 18.41 -7.84 -6.95
N ALA A 57 18.32 -7.98 -5.62
CA ALA A 57 18.97 -7.08 -4.69
C ALA A 57 20.51 -7.20 -4.79
N ASN A 58 20.99 -8.44 -4.84
CA ASN A 58 22.39 -8.79 -4.73
C ASN A 58 23.26 -8.20 -5.85
N VAL A 59 22.69 -7.95 -7.03
CA VAL A 59 23.45 -7.35 -8.15
C VAL A 59 23.76 -5.87 -7.96
N TRP A 60 23.18 -5.22 -6.94
CA TRP A 60 23.49 -3.84 -6.54
C TRP A 60 24.50 -3.77 -5.40
N TYR A 61 24.85 -4.91 -4.79
CA TYR A 61 25.76 -4.97 -3.65
C TYR A 61 27.21 -5.07 -4.12
N HIS A 62 28.11 -4.42 -3.36
CA HIS A 62 29.55 -4.50 -3.57
C HIS A 62 29.99 -4.13 -5.01
N ILE A 63 29.26 -3.23 -5.65
CA ILE A 63 29.60 -2.70 -6.98
C ILE A 63 30.60 -1.55 -6.85
N ARG A 64 31.29 -1.22 -7.95
CA ARG A 64 32.36 -0.21 -7.93
C ARG A 64 31.81 1.21 -7.89
N GLU A 65 30.63 1.40 -8.46
CA GLU A 65 30.03 2.69 -8.76
C GLU A 65 29.45 3.39 -7.53
N PHE A 66 28.88 2.62 -6.60
CA PHE A 66 28.35 3.10 -5.33
C PHE A 66 28.16 1.92 -4.35
N ASP A 67 28.07 2.22 -3.05
CA ASP A 67 27.86 1.23 -1.99
C ASP A 67 26.56 1.48 -1.24
N VAL A 68 25.48 0.79 -1.63
CA VAL A 68 24.17 0.88 -0.95
C VAL A 68 24.17 0.23 0.44
N LEU A 69 25.19 -0.55 0.82
CA LEU A 69 25.23 -1.20 2.14
C LEU A 69 25.91 -0.33 3.21
N ALA A 70 26.31 0.89 2.84
CA ALA A 70 26.99 1.81 3.75
C ALA A 70 26.08 2.30 4.90
N MET A 71 24.77 2.35 4.70
CA MET A 71 23.78 2.76 5.70
C MET A 71 22.51 1.89 5.60
N ASN A 72 22.18 1.19 6.67
CA ASN A 72 20.98 0.35 6.74
C ASN A 72 19.93 0.98 7.65
N ILE A 73 18.71 1.15 7.14
CA ILE A 73 17.60 1.80 7.83
C ILE A 73 16.46 0.80 7.97
N THR A 74 16.21 0.33 9.19
CA THR A 74 15.05 -0.52 9.46
C THR A 74 13.79 0.33 9.46
N VAL A 75 12.85 0.04 8.57
CA VAL A 75 11.55 0.75 8.48
C VAL A 75 10.43 -0.18 8.95
N PRO A 76 9.62 0.23 9.95
CA PRO A 76 8.47 -0.55 10.38
C PRO A 76 7.45 -0.78 9.25
N GLY A 77 6.93 -2.00 9.14
CA GLY A 77 5.92 -2.37 8.16
C GLY A 77 6.47 -2.90 6.82
N LEU A 78 7.79 -2.85 6.60
CA LEU A 78 8.41 -3.56 5.48
C LEU A 78 8.32 -5.08 5.65
N SER A 79 8.52 -5.82 4.56
CA SER A 79 8.57 -7.28 4.55
C SER A 79 9.50 -7.82 5.64
N PRO A 80 9.09 -8.84 6.41
CA PRO A 80 9.95 -9.45 7.44
C PRO A 80 11.18 -10.15 6.84
N LEU A 81 11.14 -10.50 5.54
CA LEU A 81 12.28 -11.07 4.82
C LEU A 81 13.29 -10.00 4.38
N SER A 82 12.89 -8.73 4.35
CA SER A 82 13.73 -7.60 3.93
C SER A 82 13.32 -6.32 4.66
N PRO A 83 13.58 -6.21 5.97
CA PRO A 83 13.06 -5.13 6.80
C PRO A 83 13.88 -3.83 6.73
N GLN A 84 14.85 -3.74 5.82
CA GLN A 84 15.82 -2.65 5.74
C GLN A 84 15.81 -1.97 4.38
N VAL A 85 15.94 -0.64 4.38
CA VAL A 85 16.34 0.15 3.23
C VAL A 85 17.87 0.30 3.30
N HIS A 86 18.55 -0.02 2.21
CA HIS A 86 20.00 0.04 2.07
C HIS A 86 20.36 1.31 1.31
N CYS A 87 21.16 2.20 1.89
CA CYS A 87 21.55 3.46 1.27
C CYS A 87 23.06 3.68 1.24
N THR A 88 23.50 4.50 0.29
CA THR A 88 24.84 5.08 0.29
C THR A 88 25.08 5.91 1.54
N LYS A 89 26.36 6.14 1.86
CA LYS A 89 26.76 6.87 3.07
C LYS A 89 26.18 8.28 3.16
N ASP A 90 26.00 8.93 2.01
CA ASP A 90 25.39 10.25 1.87
C ASP A 90 23.86 10.20 1.71
N GLY A 91 23.28 9.01 1.60
CA GLY A 91 21.84 8.78 1.46
C GLY A 91 21.27 9.11 0.08
N SER A 92 22.11 9.43 -0.91
CA SER A 92 21.65 9.87 -2.24
C SER A 92 21.11 8.73 -3.11
N ILE A 93 21.57 7.49 -2.89
CA ILE A 93 21.07 6.30 -3.57
C ILE A 93 20.64 5.32 -2.49
N CYS A 94 19.38 4.88 -2.57
CA CYS A 94 18.83 3.86 -1.69
C CYS A 94 18.25 2.70 -2.52
N GLN A 95 18.15 1.53 -1.90
CA GLN A 95 17.61 0.32 -2.47
C GLN A 95 16.74 -0.42 -1.44
N LEU A 96 15.65 -1.02 -1.91
CA LEU A 96 14.71 -1.77 -1.10
C LEU A 96 14.17 -2.99 -1.85
N THR A 97 14.22 -4.15 -1.18
CA THR A 97 13.56 -5.38 -1.63
C THR A 97 12.11 -5.41 -1.15
N LEU A 98 11.16 -5.50 -2.08
CA LEU A 98 9.72 -5.39 -1.82
C LEU A 98 9.10 -6.69 -1.27
N GLY A 99 9.60 -7.84 -1.74
CA GLY A 99 8.92 -9.13 -1.68
C GLY A 99 8.10 -9.38 -2.94
N GLU A 100 8.09 -10.64 -3.38
CA GLU A 100 7.40 -11.08 -4.61
C GLU A 100 5.87 -11.07 -4.45
N GLY A 101 5.18 -10.80 -5.56
CA GLY A 101 3.72 -10.75 -5.63
C GLY A 101 3.10 -9.40 -5.21
N GLU A 102 1.88 -9.15 -5.68
CA GLU A 102 1.27 -7.82 -5.62
C GLU A 102 1.06 -7.32 -4.18
N ILE A 103 0.62 -8.21 -3.29
CA ILE A 103 0.32 -7.87 -1.89
C ILE A 103 1.57 -7.41 -1.15
N ASN A 104 2.70 -8.12 -1.34
CA ASN A 104 3.97 -7.74 -0.70
C ASN A 104 4.46 -6.40 -1.26
N ALA A 105 4.45 -6.25 -2.59
CA ALA A 105 4.85 -5.03 -3.25
C ALA A 105 4.06 -3.80 -2.76
N ALA A 106 2.72 -3.88 -2.78
CA ALA A 106 1.86 -2.78 -2.32
C ALA A 106 2.07 -2.47 -0.83
N SER A 107 2.15 -3.49 0.02
CA SER A 107 2.28 -3.32 1.47
C SER A 107 3.62 -2.69 1.85
N THR A 108 4.71 -3.19 1.27
CA THR A 108 6.07 -2.71 1.54
C THR A 108 6.25 -1.26 1.05
N VAL A 109 5.76 -0.94 -0.16
CA VAL A 109 5.85 0.43 -0.70
C VAL A 109 4.98 1.40 0.10
N ALA A 110 3.77 1.01 0.50
CA ALA A 110 2.92 1.85 1.34
C ALA A 110 3.56 2.12 2.71
N ALA A 111 4.17 1.11 3.33
CA ALA A 111 4.90 1.29 4.59
C ALA A 111 6.08 2.25 4.43
N LEU A 112 6.83 2.15 3.33
CA LEU A 112 7.95 3.05 3.04
C LEU A 112 7.46 4.51 2.86
N ILE A 113 6.43 4.73 2.04
CA ILE A 113 5.90 6.06 1.72
C ILE A 113 5.45 6.81 2.98
N HIS A 114 4.85 6.10 3.94
CA HIS A 114 4.37 6.68 5.18
C HIS A 114 5.40 6.70 6.32
N SER A 115 6.61 6.21 6.07
CA SER A 115 7.70 6.26 7.03
C SER A 115 8.20 7.68 7.25
N SER A 116 8.42 8.07 8.51
CA SER A 116 9.07 9.34 8.82
C SER A 116 10.58 9.33 8.59
N LEU A 117 11.17 8.17 8.27
CA LEU A 117 12.62 7.98 8.15
C LEU A 117 13.15 8.32 6.75
N ILE A 118 12.32 8.20 5.72
CA ILE A 118 12.70 8.39 4.32
C ILE A 118 11.82 9.48 3.68
N ASP A 119 12.41 10.38 2.91
CA ASP A 119 11.72 11.41 2.14
C ASP A 119 11.72 11.06 0.65
N LEU A 120 10.55 10.79 0.09
CA LEU A 120 10.40 10.43 -1.31
C LEU A 120 9.85 11.56 -2.19
N THR A 121 9.67 12.76 -1.63
CA THR A 121 8.96 13.86 -2.31
C THR A 121 9.61 14.31 -3.61
N SER A 122 10.94 14.17 -3.74
CA SER A 122 11.70 14.52 -4.96
C SER A 122 12.44 13.33 -5.57
N THR A 123 12.27 12.13 -5.02
CA THR A 123 13.03 10.93 -5.38
C THR A 123 12.59 10.36 -6.74
N TYR A 124 13.55 9.91 -7.53
CA TYR A 124 13.29 9.04 -8.68
C TYR A 124 13.21 7.60 -8.23
N VAL A 125 12.10 6.94 -8.55
CA VAL A 125 11.90 5.53 -8.22
C VAL A 125 12.22 4.70 -9.45
N LEU A 126 13.27 3.89 -9.37
CA LEU A 126 13.64 2.93 -10.39
C LEU A 126 13.16 1.54 -9.94
N ILE A 127 12.07 1.06 -10.53
CA ILE A 127 11.63 -0.32 -10.38
C ILE A 127 12.52 -1.18 -11.28
N ALA A 128 13.32 -2.06 -10.69
CA ALA A 128 14.34 -2.86 -11.36
C ALA A 128 14.25 -4.33 -10.92
N GLY A 129 13.66 -5.17 -11.78
CA GLY A 129 13.55 -6.61 -11.55
C GLY A 129 13.57 -7.41 -12.85
N ILE A 130 13.73 -8.72 -12.76
CA ILE A 130 13.60 -9.62 -13.90
C ILE A 130 12.12 -9.78 -14.28
N ALA A 131 11.87 -10.35 -15.45
CA ALA A 131 10.55 -10.61 -15.99
C ALA A 131 10.63 -11.69 -17.09
N GLY A 132 9.51 -12.37 -17.33
CA GLY A 132 9.33 -13.12 -18.57
C GLY A 132 9.25 -12.17 -19.77
N VAL A 133 9.55 -12.66 -20.98
CA VAL A 133 9.54 -11.84 -22.21
C VAL A 133 8.75 -12.47 -23.34
N ASN A 134 8.03 -11.63 -24.08
CA ASN A 134 7.37 -12.01 -25.33
C ASN A 134 8.42 -12.15 -26.46
N PRO A 135 8.64 -13.35 -27.02
CA PRO A 135 9.60 -13.56 -28.10
C PRO A 135 9.27 -12.81 -29.40
N LYS A 136 8.04 -12.32 -29.56
CA LYS A 136 7.66 -11.48 -30.71
C LYS A 136 8.33 -10.09 -30.67
N VAL A 137 8.69 -9.61 -29.47
CA VAL A 137 9.13 -8.21 -29.23
C VAL A 137 10.60 -8.13 -28.84
N ALA A 138 11.05 -9.01 -27.95
CA ALA A 138 12.42 -9.01 -27.42
C ALA A 138 12.89 -10.44 -27.12
N THR A 139 14.04 -10.55 -26.46
CA THR A 139 14.65 -11.84 -26.14
C THR A 139 15.22 -11.86 -24.74
N ILE A 140 15.41 -13.07 -24.19
CA ILE A 140 16.08 -13.28 -22.91
C ILE A 140 17.41 -12.53 -22.80
N GLY A 141 17.68 -11.98 -21.63
CA GLY A 141 18.78 -11.08 -21.32
C GLY A 141 18.54 -9.61 -21.68
N SER A 142 17.54 -9.28 -22.51
CA SER A 142 17.27 -7.87 -22.89
C SER A 142 16.78 -7.08 -21.69
N VAL A 143 17.04 -5.77 -21.67
CA VAL A 143 16.54 -4.84 -20.64
C VAL A 143 15.51 -3.91 -21.27
N THR A 144 14.36 -3.80 -20.63
CA THR A 144 13.18 -3.15 -21.18
C THR A 144 12.77 -1.97 -20.31
N PHE A 145 12.18 -0.94 -20.92
CA PHE A 145 11.66 0.24 -20.22
C PHE A 145 10.18 0.48 -20.55
N ALA A 146 9.33 0.28 -19.55
CA ALA A 146 7.88 0.35 -19.70
C ALA A 146 7.32 1.77 -19.61
N ARG A 147 6.37 2.09 -20.49
CA ARG A 147 5.48 3.26 -20.31
C ARG A 147 4.24 2.82 -19.54
N PHE A 148 3.67 1.68 -19.89
CA PHE A 148 2.48 1.12 -19.29
C PHE A 148 2.80 -0.11 -18.45
N ALA A 149 2.19 -0.19 -17.27
CA ALA A 149 1.99 -1.43 -16.53
C ALA A 149 0.51 -1.80 -16.58
N VAL A 150 0.21 -3.01 -17.05
CA VAL A 150 -1.17 -3.47 -17.26
C VAL A 150 -1.45 -4.68 -16.38
N GLN A 151 -2.48 -4.60 -15.55
CA GLN A 151 -2.94 -5.70 -14.73
C GLN A 151 -3.79 -6.66 -15.56
N VAL A 152 -3.18 -7.70 -16.12
CA VAL A 152 -3.83 -8.63 -17.06
C VAL A 152 -4.61 -9.74 -16.35
N GLY A 153 -4.31 -10.01 -15.08
CA GLY A 153 -5.02 -11.00 -14.27
C GLY A 153 -6.34 -10.48 -13.69
N LEU A 154 -6.54 -9.16 -13.63
CA LEU A 154 -7.78 -8.56 -13.16
C LEU A 154 -8.86 -8.66 -14.23
N GLN A 155 -9.41 -9.87 -14.40
CA GLN A 155 -10.49 -10.21 -15.34
C GLN A 155 -11.45 -11.25 -14.70
N TYR A 156 -12.55 -11.58 -15.38
CA TYR A 156 -13.23 -12.85 -15.11
C TYR A 156 -12.44 -13.99 -15.76
N GLU A 157 -12.44 -15.15 -15.11
CA GLU A 157 -11.87 -16.38 -15.65
C GLU A 157 -12.91 -17.50 -15.59
N VAL A 158 -13.08 -18.19 -16.72
CA VAL A 158 -13.75 -19.49 -16.81
C VAL A 158 -12.69 -20.52 -17.17
N ASP A 159 -12.75 -21.70 -16.53
CA ASP A 159 -11.83 -22.80 -16.83
C ASP A 159 -11.76 -23.04 -18.35
N ALA A 160 -10.55 -23.11 -18.90
CA ALA A 160 -10.35 -23.20 -20.34
C ALA A 160 -10.99 -24.45 -20.97
N ARG A 161 -11.30 -25.48 -20.19
CA ARG A 161 -11.99 -26.71 -20.62
C ARG A 161 -13.51 -26.54 -20.68
N GLU A 162 -14.04 -25.57 -19.94
CA GLU A 162 -15.47 -25.28 -19.82
C GLU A 162 -15.88 -24.01 -20.58
N LYS A 163 -14.90 -23.23 -21.08
CA LYS A 163 -15.17 -22.03 -21.86
C LYS A 163 -16.03 -22.34 -23.10
N PRO A 164 -16.92 -21.42 -23.52
CA PRO A 164 -17.64 -21.55 -24.78
C PRO A 164 -16.72 -21.80 -25.97
N SER A 165 -17.16 -22.60 -26.93
CA SER A 165 -16.36 -22.95 -28.12
C SER A 165 -15.99 -21.75 -28.99
N ASN A 166 -16.79 -20.68 -28.93
CA ASN A 166 -16.54 -19.42 -29.63
C ASN A 166 -15.61 -18.45 -28.87
N PHE A 167 -15.19 -18.77 -27.63
CA PHE A 167 -14.26 -17.94 -26.88
C PHE A 167 -12.82 -18.30 -27.23
N SER A 168 -11.98 -17.29 -27.51
CA SER A 168 -10.54 -17.50 -27.74
C SER A 168 -9.78 -17.91 -26.47
N THR A 169 -10.23 -17.42 -25.30
CA THR A 169 -9.64 -17.67 -23.99
C THR A 169 -10.72 -17.77 -22.91
N GLY A 170 -10.39 -18.35 -21.75
CA GLY A 170 -11.23 -18.34 -20.56
C GLY A 170 -11.30 -16.96 -19.87
N TYR A 171 -10.38 -16.04 -20.22
CA TYR A 171 -10.29 -14.70 -19.65
C TYR A 171 -11.14 -13.69 -20.42
N PHE A 172 -11.91 -12.87 -19.71
CA PHE A 172 -12.59 -11.72 -20.30
C PHE A 172 -12.83 -10.61 -19.28
N PRO A 173 -12.83 -9.32 -19.70
CA PRO A 173 -12.83 -8.21 -18.75
C PRO A 173 -14.10 -8.08 -17.90
N GLN A 174 -14.01 -7.51 -16.70
CA GLN A 174 -15.16 -7.34 -15.82
C GLN A 174 -16.24 -6.46 -16.44
N GLY A 175 -17.49 -6.88 -16.25
CA GLY A 175 -18.66 -6.24 -16.87
C GLY A 175 -18.79 -6.45 -18.38
N SER A 176 -17.90 -7.24 -19.00
CA SER A 176 -18.03 -7.67 -20.40
C SER A 176 -18.65 -9.07 -20.50
N THR A 177 -19.02 -9.48 -21.71
CA THR A 177 -19.64 -10.81 -21.96
C THR A 177 -18.82 -11.70 -22.90
N ALA A 178 -17.67 -11.23 -23.39
CA ALA A 178 -16.80 -11.99 -24.27
C ALA A 178 -15.35 -11.44 -24.26
N PRO A 179 -14.35 -12.28 -24.60
CA PRO A 179 -12.97 -11.82 -24.77
C PRO A 179 -12.85 -10.69 -25.81
N GLY A 180 -11.89 -9.79 -25.61
CA GLY A 180 -11.59 -8.70 -26.54
C GLY A 180 -12.51 -7.47 -26.44
N GLN A 181 -13.50 -7.48 -25.55
CA GLN A 181 -14.31 -6.30 -25.22
C GLN A 181 -13.60 -5.43 -24.17
N TYR A 182 -13.90 -4.14 -24.13
CA TYR A 182 -13.38 -3.24 -23.10
C TYR A 182 -14.12 -3.46 -21.76
N PRO A 183 -13.45 -3.41 -20.59
CA PRO A 183 -14.12 -3.53 -19.29
C PRO A 183 -15.14 -2.42 -19.09
N THR A 184 -16.34 -2.77 -18.61
CA THR A 184 -17.36 -1.78 -18.22
C THR A 184 -17.42 -1.59 -16.71
N PHE A 185 -16.80 -2.50 -15.95
CA PHE A 185 -16.63 -2.40 -14.51
C PHE A 185 -15.13 -2.31 -14.18
N ILE A 186 -14.67 -1.09 -13.85
CA ILE A 186 -13.26 -0.72 -13.71
C ILE A 186 -12.96 -0.44 -12.23
N TYR A 187 -11.87 -1.01 -11.71
CA TYR A 187 -11.44 -0.89 -10.30
C TYR A 187 -10.43 0.23 -10.09
N GLY A 188 -9.77 0.70 -11.15
CA GLY A 188 -8.81 1.80 -11.13
C GLY A 188 -7.35 1.36 -11.20
N THR A 189 -7.09 0.06 -11.25
CA THR A 189 -5.73 -0.52 -11.24
C THR A 189 -5.44 -1.34 -12.50
N GLU A 190 -6.30 -1.28 -13.51
CA GLU A 190 -6.16 -2.00 -14.78
C GLU A 190 -4.93 -1.55 -15.54
N VAL A 191 -4.66 -0.24 -15.56
CA VAL A 191 -3.55 0.36 -16.30
C VAL A 191 -2.96 1.53 -15.51
N PHE A 192 -1.64 1.55 -15.43
CA PHE A 192 -0.85 2.69 -15.00
C PHE A 192 0.07 3.15 -16.13
N ALA A 193 0.21 4.46 -16.32
CA ALA A 193 1.15 5.09 -17.23
C ALA A 193 2.19 5.91 -16.46
N VAL A 194 3.47 5.63 -16.70
CA VAL A 194 4.60 6.42 -16.18
C VAL A 194 5.06 7.47 -17.19
N ASN A 195 5.95 8.36 -16.76
CA ASN A 195 6.41 9.50 -17.54
C ASN A 195 7.25 9.08 -18.77
N ASP A 196 6.67 9.20 -19.97
CA ASP A 196 7.31 8.77 -21.22
C ASP A 196 8.59 9.57 -21.54
N ALA A 197 8.65 10.86 -21.19
CA ALA A 197 9.87 11.66 -21.37
C ALA A 197 11.01 11.15 -20.48
N LEU A 198 10.72 10.87 -19.21
CA LEU A 198 11.66 10.27 -18.29
C LEU A 198 12.08 8.86 -18.74
N ARG A 199 11.14 8.06 -19.23
CA ARG A 199 11.39 6.73 -19.81
C ARG A 199 12.43 6.80 -20.93
N HIS A 200 12.29 7.74 -21.85
CA HIS A 200 13.23 7.93 -22.97
C HIS A 200 14.62 8.40 -22.50
N ILE A 201 14.69 9.23 -21.46
CA ILE A 201 15.97 9.65 -20.86
C ILE A 201 16.67 8.44 -20.21
N ALA A 202 15.95 7.66 -19.40
CA ALA A 202 16.47 6.45 -18.76
C ALA A 202 16.94 5.41 -19.79
N PHE A 203 16.14 5.19 -20.84
CA PHE A 203 16.52 4.38 -22.00
C PHE A 203 17.82 4.88 -22.64
N GLY A 204 17.97 6.20 -22.83
CA GLY A 204 19.18 6.81 -23.40
C GLY A 204 20.43 6.53 -22.57
N PHE A 205 20.33 6.63 -21.23
CA PHE A 205 21.44 6.27 -20.35
C PHE A 205 21.79 4.78 -20.44
N ALA A 206 20.79 3.90 -20.33
CA ALA A 206 20.98 2.46 -20.40
C ALA A 206 21.57 2.01 -21.76
N LYS A 207 21.16 2.66 -22.86
CA LYS A 207 21.65 2.37 -24.21
C LYS A 207 23.17 2.51 -24.34
N THR A 208 23.81 3.36 -23.53
CA THR A 208 25.28 3.50 -23.52
C THR A 208 26.03 2.25 -23.08
N ALA A 209 25.35 1.33 -22.38
CA ALA A 209 25.91 0.06 -21.92
C ALA A 209 25.41 -1.16 -22.74
N GLU A 210 24.66 -0.96 -23.83
CA GLU A 210 24.06 -2.06 -24.60
C GLU A 210 25.09 -3.10 -25.08
N ALA A 211 26.24 -2.63 -25.58
CA ALA A 211 27.31 -3.52 -26.03
C ALA A 211 27.97 -4.34 -24.91
N GLN A 212 27.68 -4.01 -23.64
CA GLN A 212 28.21 -4.68 -22.45
C GLN A 212 27.22 -5.67 -21.85
N LEU A 213 25.98 -5.74 -22.38
CA LEU A 213 24.99 -6.70 -21.90
C LEU A 213 25.54 -8.12 -21.97
N ASN A 214 25.42 -8.82 -20.85
CA ASN A 214 25.80 -10.21 -20.71
C ASN A 214 24.91 -11.09 -21.59
N ASP A 215 25.54 -12.03 -22.29
CA ASP A 215 24.89 -12.97 -23.17
C ASP A 215 25.62 -14.32 -23.15
N THR A 216 25.10 -15.25 -22.35
CA THR A 216 25.71 -16.55 -22.10
C THR A 216 25.59 -17.48 -23.30
N ALA A 217 26.44 -18.51 -23.37
CA ALA A 217 26.36 -19.53 -24.42
C ALA A 217 25.00 -20.26 -24.39
N ASP A 218 24.49 -20.56 -23.20
CA ASP A 218 23.20 -21.24 -23.01
C ASP A 218 22.02 -20.35 -23.45
N SER A 219 22.05 -19.05 -23.12
CA SER A 219 21.07 -18.09 -23.64
C SER A 219 21.10 -18.01 -25.17
N LYS A 220 22.30 -17.92 -25.77
CA LYS A 220 22.46 -17.94 -27.24
C LYS A 220 21.87 -19.19 -27.86
N ALA A 221 22.15 -20.36 -27.30
CA ALA A 221 21.63 -21.64 -27.79
C ALA A 221 20.11 -21.74 -27.65
N ALA A 222 19.55 -21.37 -26.49
CA ALA A 222 18.12 -21.45 -26.23
C ALA A 222 17.28 -20.60 -27.20
N ARG A 223 17.78 -19.40 -27.55
CA ARG A 223 17.11 -18.47 -28.47
C ARG A 223 16.91 -19.03 -29.88
N LEU A 224 17.76 -19.96 -30.33
CA LEU A 224 17.62 -20.57 -31.66
C LEU A 224 16.29 -21.32 -31.82
N ALA A 225 15.78 -21.92 -30.73
CA ALA A 225 14.48 -22.61 -30.75
C ALA A 225 13.30 -21.65 -31.01
N TYR A 226 13.49 -20.35 -30.77
CA TYR A 226 12.46 -19.33 -30.91
C TYR A 226 12.47 -18.62 -32.27
N ALA A 227 13.26 -19.08 -33.25
CA ALA A 227 13.36 -18.45 -34.57
C ALA A 227 12.02 -18.27 -35.31
N SER A 228 11.04 -19.13 -35.03
CA SER A 228 9.68 -19.02 -35.60
C SER A 228 8.90 -17.78 -35.15
N PHE A 229 9.24 -17.16 -34.02
CA PHE A 229 8.63 -15.91 -33.55
C PHE A 229 9.20 -14.66 -34.24
N GLY A 230 10.31 -14.79 -34.97
CA GLY A 230 10.95 -13.71 -35.71
C GLY A 230 12.34 -13.36 -35.18
N ARG A 231 12.95 -12.34 -35.80
CA ARG A 231 14.34 -11.95 -35.51
C ARG A 231 14.54 -11.50 -34.06
N ALA A 232 13.56 -10.80 -33.47
CA ALA A 232 13.64 -10.27 -32.11
C ALA A 232 14.04 -11.35 -31.08
N ALA A 233 13.44 -12.54 -31.15
CA ALA A 233 13.73 -13.67 -30.26
C ALA A 233 15.14 -14.27 -30.40
N THR A 234 15.86 -13.99 -31.48
CA THR A 234 17.11 -14.67 -31.84
C THR A 234 18.35 -13.78 -31.78
N LEU A 235 18.17 -12.47 -31.68
CA LEU A 235 19.26 -11.50 -31.63
C LEU A 235 19.97 -11.51 -30.27
N ALA A 236 21.14 -10.88 -30.20
CA ALA A 236 21.78 -10.59 -28.91
C ALA A 236 20.86 -9.69 -28.04
N PRO A 237 21.00 -9.72 -26.71
CA PRO A 237 20.24 -8.85 -25.82
C PRO A 237 20.40 -7.37 -26.18
N ALA A 238 19.35 -6.59 -25.99
CA ALA A 238 19.35 -5.17 -26.28
C ALA A 238 18.59 -4.38 -25.21
N ILE A 239 18.73 -3.05 -25.25
CA ILE A 239 17.86 -2.13 -24.52
C ILE A 239 16.63 -1.84 -25.39
N VAL A 240 15.43 -2.09 -24.86
CA VAL A 240 14.17 -2.07 -25.62
C VAL A 240 13.13 -1.15 -24.95
N LEU A 241 12.42 -0.37 -25.76
CA LEU A 241 11.21 0.34 -25.33
C LEU A 241 10.00 -0.52 -25.67
N CYS A 242 9.28 -0.96 -24.65
CA CYS A 242 8.06 -1.76 -24.76
C CYS A 242 7.30 -1.68 -23.43
N ASP A 243 6.29 -2.51 -23.13
CA ASP A 243 5.45 -2.39 -21.93
C ASP A 243 5.32 -3.71 -21.15
N THR A 244 4.89 -3.60 -19.89
CA THR A 244 4.90 -4.70 -18.91
C THR A 244 3.49 -5.10 -18.49
N ALA A 245 3.27 -6.40 -18.32
CA ALA A 245 2.04 -6.97 -17.80
C ALA A 245 2.26 -7.52 -16.38
N THR A 246 1.35 -7.18 -15.47
CA THR A 246 1.30 -7.69 -14.10
C THR A 246 0.22 -8.76 -13.98
N SER A 247 0.48 -9.83 -13.23
CA SER A 247 -0.56 -10.68 -12.63
C SER A 247 -0.01 -11.43 -11.42
N ASP A 248 -0.84 -11.67 -10.41
CA ASP A 248 -0.49 -12.50 -9.25
C ASP A 248 -0.22 -13.98 -9.62
N THR A 249 -0.80 -14.49 -10.69
CA THR A 249 -0.48 -15.83 -11.19
C THR A 249 0.83 -15.77 -11.98
N PHE A 250 1.70 -16.78 -11.85
CA PHE A 250 2.82 -16.98 -12.76
C PHE A 250 2.35 -17.87 -13.92
N TRP A 251 2.30 -17.33 -15.14
CA TRP A 251 1.79 -18.05 -16.31
C TRP A 251 2.86 -18.30 -17.37
N THR A 252 2.61 -19.31 -18.20
CA THR A 252 3.31 -19.53 -19.46
C THR A 252 2.39 -20.22 -20.45
N GLY A 253 2.63 -20.01 -21.74
CA GLY A 253 1.97 -20.75 -22.82
C GLY A 253 1.43 -19.83 -23.89
N THR A 254 1.50 -20.27 -25.15
CA THR A 254 1.11 -19.47 -26.32
C THR A 254 -0.30 -18.91 -26.20
N LEU A 255 -1.27 -19.71 -25.75
CA LEU A 255 -2.68 -19.26 -25.64
C LEU A 255 -2.87 -18.19 -24.56
N LEU A 256 -2.24 -18.33 -23.39
CA LEU A 256 -2.32 -17.31 -22.34
C LEU A 256 -1.53 -16.06 -22.74
N GLY A 257 -0.35 -16.23 -23.32
CA GLY A 257 0.45 -15.13 -23.86
C GLY A 257 -0.30 -14.31 -24.91
N GLU A 258 -1.03 -14.97 -25.82
CA GLU A 258 -1.90 -14.29 -26.80
C GLU A 258 -3.13 -13.62 -26.17
N ALA A 259 -3.73 -14.26 -25.16
CA ALA A 259 -4.85 -13.67 -24.43
C ALA A 259 -4.45 -12.39 -23.69
N PHE A 260 -3.30 -12.38 -23.03
CA PHE A 260 -2.80 -11.21 -22.31
C PHE A 260 -2.21 -10.15 -23.23
N GLU A 261 -1.59 -10.54 -24.35
CA GLU A 261 -1.22 -9.61 -25.43
C GLU A 261 -2.48 -8.86 -25.96
N SER A 262 -3.58 -9.58 -26.19
CA SER A 262 -4.87 -8.99 -26.57
C SER A 262 -5.44 -8.10 -25.46
N THR A 263 -5.39 -8.54 -24.20
CA THR A 263 -5.86 -7.77 -23.04
C THR A 263 -5.10 -6.45 -22.91
N THR A 264 -3.77 -6.50 -22.95
CA THR A 264 -2.90 -5.31 -22.93
C THR A 264 -3.27 -4.33 -24.04
N ARG A 265 -3.49 -4.82 -25.26
CA ARG A 265 -3.94 -3.98 -26.37
C ARG A 265 -5.31 -3.37 -26.11
N VAL A 266 -6.28 -4.13 -25.61
CA VAL A 266 -7.63 -3.62 -25.32
C VAL A 266 -7.57 -2.56 -24.22
N PHE A 267 -6.97 -2.85 -23.08
CA PHE A 267 -6.98 -1.97 -21.89
C PHE A 267 -6.31 -0.63 -22.16
N THR A 268 -5.31 -0.62 -23.04
CA THR A 268 -4.51 0.55 -23.38
C THR A 268 -4.95 1.27 -24.65
N ASN A 269 -6.13 0.94 -25.21
CA ASN A 269 -6.61 1.47 -26.50
C ASN A 269 -5.60 1.27 -27.65
N GLY A 270 -4.80 0.21 -27.59
CA GLY A 270 -3.73 -0.12 -28.53
C GLY A 270 -2.43 0.66 -28.32
N GLY A 271 -2.30 1.39 -27.21
CA GLY A 271 -1.13 2.21 -26.91
C GLY A 271 0.08 1.45 -26.37
N ALA A 272 -0.11 0.25 -25.81
CA ALA A 272 0.96 -0.55 -25.22
C ALA A 272 1.46 -1.69 -26.13
N GLU A 273 2.76 -1.95 -26.05
CA GLU A 273 3.46 -3.07 -26.69
C GLU A 273 3.76 -4.16 -25.64
N TYR A 274 2.95 -5.22 -25.59
CA TYR A 274 3.11 -6.31 -24.62
C TYR A 274 4.45 -7.04 -24.79
N CYS A 275 5.33 -6.92 -23.80
CA CYS A 275 6.72 -7.30 -23.94
C CYS A 275 7.27 -8.05 -22.73
N THR A 276 6.98 -7.60 -21.52
CA THR A 276 7.44 -8.27 -20.29
C THR A 276 6.31 -8.65 -19.36
N THR A 277 6.55 -9.67 -18.53
CA THR A 277 5.56 -10.22 -17.59
C THR A 277 6.15 -10.38 -16.19
N GLN A 278 5.43 -9.93 -15.16
CA GLN A 278 5.86 -9.93 -13.76
C GLN A 278 4.65 -9.91 -12.80
N GLN A 279 4.88 -9.84 -11.48
CA GLN A 279 3.81 -9.87 -10.48
C GLN A 279 3.71 -8.60 -9.62
N GLU A 280 4.53 -7.56 -9.79
CA GLU A 280 4.63 -6.46 -8.80
C GLU A 280 4.35 -5.04 -9.34
N ASP A 281 4.50 -4.76 -10.63
CA ASP A 281 4.59 -3.37 -11.11
C ASP A 281 3.30 -2.60 -10.84
N SER A 282 2.14 -3.16 -11.17
CA SER A 282 0.84 -2.49 -10.98
C SER A 282 0.55 -2.22 -9.50
N ALA A 283 0.95 -3.12 -8.60
CA ALA A 283 0.77 -2.95 -7.16
C ALA A 283 1.70 -1.88 -6.58
N THR A 284 2.97 -1.89 -7.01
CA THR A 284 3.97 -0.87 -6.68
C THR A 284 3.50 0.52 -7.14
N LEU A 285 3.03 0.61 -8.39
CA LEU A 285 2.54 1.86 -8.97
C LEU A 285 1.27 2.35 -8.29
N ASN A 286 0.33 1.48 -7.92
CA ASN A 286 -0.85 1.89 -7.15
C ASN A 286 -0.46 2.51 -5.80
N ALA A 287 0.50 1.91 -5.08
CA ALA A 287 0.98 2.46 -3.81
C ALA A 287 1.65 3.83 -4.00
N LEU A 288 2.52 3.98 -5.02
CA LEU A 288 3.16 5.25 -5.37
C LEU A 288 2.15 6.31 -5.80
N LEU A 289 1.11 5.94 -6.58
CA LEU A 289 0.04 6.83 -7.00
C LEU A 289 -0.71 7.40 -5.78
N ARG A 290 -1.06 6.53 -4.82
CA ARG A 290 -1.71 6.95 -3.55
C ARG A 290 -0.78 7.80 -2.69
N GLY A 291 0.51 7.53 -2.70
CA GLY A 291 1.53 8.40 -2.11
C GLY A 291 1.57 9.78 -2.76
N ALA A 292 1.44 9.84 -4.09
CA ALA A 292 1.42 11.08 -4.85
C ALA A 292 0.13 11.89 -4.61
N MET A 293 -1.02 11.24 -4.48
CA MET A 293 -2.24 11.89 -3.99
C MET A 293 -1.94 12.60 -2.67
N SER A 294 -1.22 11.96 -1.74
CA SER A 294 -0.84 12.53 -0.44
C SER A 294 0.36 13.48 -0.48
N LYS A 295 0.89 13.81 -1.67
CA LYS A 295 2.10 14.64 -1.86
C LYS A 295 3.36 14.11 -1.16
N LEU A 296 3.43 12.79 -0.93
CA LEU A 296 4.57 12.12 -0.32
C LEU A 296 5.57 11.59 -1.36
N VAL A 297 5.12 11.46 -2.62
CA VAL A 297 5.89 10.98 -3.78
C VAL A 297 5.50 11.83 -4.98
N ASP A 298 6.42 11.99 -5.95
CA ASP A 298 6.09 12.51 -7.27
C ASP A 298 5.99 11.34 -8.27
N PHE A 299 4.76 10.98 -8.64
CA PHE A 299 4.50 9.84 -9.55
C PHE A 299 5.11 10.04 -10.95
N SER A 300 5.42 11.29 -11.34
CA SER A 300 6.09 11.57 -12.61
C SER A 300 7.58 11.19 -12.63
N ARG A 301 8.13 10.76 -11.49
CA ARG A 301 9.53 10.34 -11.31
C ARG A 301 9.72 8.83 -11.25
N VAL A 302 8.73 8.05 -11.64
CA VAL A 302 8.81 6.58 -11.66
C VAL A 302 9.32 6.08 -13.00
N ILE A 303 10.27 5.15 -12.96
CA ILE A 303 10.83 4.43 -14.10
C ILE A 303 10.60 2.94 -13.85
N VAL A 304 10.06 2.24 -14.85
CA VAL A 304 9.85 0.80 -14.81
C VAL A 304 10.86 0.14 -15.75
N MET A 305 11.80 -0.61 -15.18
CA MET A 305 12.85 -1.31 -15.90
C MET A 305 12.79 -2.81 -15.60
N ARG A 306 12.67 -3.65 -16.63
CA ARG A 306 12.63 -5.11 -16.47
C ARG A 306 13.65 -5.82 -17.36
N SER A 307 14.36 -6.83 -16.87
CA SER A 307 15.26 -7.67 -17.70
C SER A 307 14.72 -9.08 -17.91
N ALA A 308 14.91 -9.64 -19.10
CA ALA A 308 14.17 -10.80 -19.58
C ALA A 308 14.77 -12.16 -19.16
N SER A 309 14.31 -12.77 -18.06
CA SER A 309 14.86 -14.03 -17.52
C SER A 309 14.47 -15.29 -18.30
N ASP A 310 13.31 -15.27 -18.94
CA ASP A 310 12.68 -16.42 -19.58
C ASP A 310 11.69 -15.93 -20.64
N PHE A 311 11.23 -16.84 -21.52
CA PHE A 311 10.18 -16.52 -22.49
C PHE A 311 8.81 -16.88 -21.91
N ASP A 312 7.83 -15.98 -22.04
CA ASP A 312 6.47 -16.14 -21.49
C ASP A 312 5.63 -17.24 -22.19
N ARG A 313 6.19 -17.87 -23.23
CA ARG A 313 5.56 -18.90 -24.05
C ARG A 313 6.62 -19.86 -24.59
N PRO A 314 6.26 -21.13 -24.85
CA PRO A 314 7.19 -22.13 -25.35
C PRO A 314 7.65 -21.84 -26.78
N ALA A 315 8.86 -22.31 -27.11
CA ALA A 315 9.29 -22.52 -28.49
C ALA A 315 8.38 -23.52 -29.22
N ASN A 316 8.38 -23.48 -30.55
CA ASN A 316 7.61 -24.43 -31.35
C ASN A 316 8.06 -25.88 -31.09
N GLY A 317 7.11 -26.78 -30.82
CA GLY A 317 7.39 -28.18 -30.45
C GLY A 317 7.62 -28.41 -28.95
N THR A 318 7.69 -27.36 -28.12
CA THR A 318 7.79 -27.46 -26.66
C THR A 318 6.41 -27.26 -26.02
N THR A 319 6.10 -28.03 -24.96
CA THR A 319 4.84 -27.86 -24.21
C THR A 319 4.93 -26.68 -23.25
N ALA A 320 3.80 -26.07 -22.89
CA ALA A 320 3.78 -24.98 -21.91
C ALA A 320 4.33 -25.40 -20.54
N VAL A 321 4.04 -26.63 -20.09
CA VAL A 321 4.56 -27.17 -18.82
C VAL A 321 6.08 -27.38 -18.89
N ALA A 322 6.61 -27.85 -20.01
CA ALA A 322 8.05 -27.97 -20.19
C ALA A 322 8.75 -26.59 -20.23
N ASN A 323 8.09 -25.55 -20.74
CA ASN A 323 8.59 -24.18 -20.65
C ASN A 323 8.60 -23.67 -19.21
N LEU A 324 7.55 -23.97 -18.43
CA LEU A 324 7.43 -23.51 -17.04
C LEU A 324 8.47 -24.14 -16.12
N LEU A 325 8.65 -25.47 -16.24
CA LEU A 325 9.44 -26.28 -15.32
C LEU A 325 10.85 -26.58 -15.84
N GLY A 326 11.17 -26.09 -17.04
CA GLY A 326 12.46 -26.27 -17.67
C GLY A 326 13.51 -25.32 -17.13
N ASP A 327 14.73 -25.43 -17.66
CA ASP A 327 15.81 -24.51 -17.32
C ASP A 327 15.48 -23.08 -17.77
N ALA A 328 15.91 -22.08 -16.98
CA ALA A 328 15.78 -20.66 -17.29
C ALA A 328 17.15 -20.08 -17.73
N PRO A 329 17.61 -20.32 -18.97
CA PRO A 329 18.96 -19.95 -19.43
C PRO A 329 19.19 -18.42 -19.45
N GLY A 330 18.12 -17.63 -19.40
CA GLY A 330 18.15 -16.18 -19.32
C GLY A 330 18.23 -15.61 -17.91
N PHE A 331 18.04 -16.41 -16.85
CA PHE A 331 17.96 -15.92 -15.47
C PHE A 331 19.24 -15.17 -15.05
N THR A 332 20.38 -15.85 -15.07
CA THR A 332 21.68 -15.26 -14.70
C THR A 332 22.06 -14.03 -15.54
N PRO A 333 22.04 -14.05 -16.90
CA PRO A 333 22.37 -12.85 -17.67
C PRO A 333 21.38 -11.71 -17.40
N SER A 334 20.12 -11.99 -17.10
CA SER A 334 19.13 -10.94 -16.81
C SER A 334 19.40 -10.22 -15.50
N LEU A 335 19.79 -10.94 -14.45
CA LEU A 335 20.24 -10.33 -13.19
C LEU A 335 21.45 -9.41 -13.43
N LEU A 336 22.46 -9.88 -14.15
CA LEU A 336 23.64 -9.07 -14.47
C LEU A 336 23.29 -7.85 -15.34
N ASN A 337 22.34 -8.00 -16.25
CA ASN A 337 21.91 -6.93 -17.16
C ASN A 337 21.06 -5.87 -16.46
N LEU A 338 20.33 -6.20 -15.37
CA LEU A 338 19.71 -5.19 -14.50
C LEU A 338 20.75 -4.20 -13.98
N HIS A 339 21.85 -4.73 -13.47
CA HIS A 339 22.95 -3.93 -12.96
C HIS A 339 23.61 -3.12 -14.09
N ILE A 340 24.01 -3.78 -15.19
CA ILE A 340 24.74 -3.13 -16.30
C ILE A 340 23.97 -1.92 -16.87
N ALA A 341 22.68 -2.09 -17.13
CA ALA A 341 21.83 -1.01 -17.64
C ALA A 341 21.44 -0.01 -16.54
N GLY A 342 21.00 -0.52 -15.39
CA GLY A 342 20.44 0.28 -14.32
C GLY A 342 21.45 1.20 -13.65
N VAL A 343 22.71 0.79 -13.50
CA VAL A 343 23.78 1.68 -13.00
C VAL A 343 23.95 2.92 -13.88
N LYS A 344 23.78 2.80 -15.20
CA LYS A 344 23.83 3.98 -16.09
C LYS A 344 22.68 4.94 -15.84
N VAL A 345 21.49 4.42 -15.55
CA VAL A 345 20.32 5.24 -15.19
C VAL A 345 20.59 5.97 -13.87
N VAL A 346 21.04 5.26 -12.84
CA VAL A 346 21.35 5.84 -11.52
C VAL A 346 22.43 6.92 -11.63
N GLN A 347 23.54 6.63 -12.31
CA GLN A 347 24.63 7.58 -12.54
C GLN A 347 24.18 8.81 -13.33
N GLY A 348 23.35 8.63 -14.35
CA GLY A 348 22.80 9.73 -15.14
C GLY A 348 21.93 10.66 -14.30
N ILE A 349 21.05 10.11 -13.46
CA ILE A 349 20.16 10.89 -12.57
C ILE A 349 20.96 11.62 -11.50
N VAL A 350 21.83 10.92 -10.77
CA VAL A 350 22.63 11.49 -9.67
C VAL A 350 23.63 12.52 -10.20
N GLY A 351 24.32 12.20 -11.30
CA GLY A 351 25.28 13.11 -11.92
C GLY A 351 24.65 14.36 -12.52
N GLY A 352 23.41 14.27 -13.02
CA GLY A 352 22.65 15.38 -13.57
C GLY A 352 21.70 16.06 -12.58
N TRP A 353 21.84 15.80 -11.26
CA TRP A 353 20.84 16.18 -10.26
C TRP A 353 20.50 17.67 -10.28
N THR A 354 21.49 18.53 -9.99
CA THR A 354 21.29 19.99 -9.87
C THR A 354 20.86 20.63 -11.20
N GLU A 355 21.31 20.09 -12.33
CA GLU A 355 21.07 20.70 -13.64
C GLU A 355 19.69 20.33 -14.20
N THR A 356 19.27 19.08 -14.00
CA THR A 356 18.10 18.51 -14.69
C THR A 356 17.12 17.87 -13.72
N PHE A 357 17.56 16.92 -12.90
CA PHE A 357 16.64 15.99 -12.24
C PHE A 357 15.99 16.53 -10.96
N GLU A 358 16.63 17.47 -10.25
CA GLU A 358 16.07 18.09 -9.04
C GLU A 358 14.69 18.73 -9.34
N ARG A 359 14.59 19.48 -10.44
CA ARG A 359 13.35 20.16 -10.88
C ARG A 359 12.26 19.23 -11.41
N GLY A 360 12.61 17.99 -11.74
CA GLY A 360 11.68 17.02 -12.34
C GLY A 360 11.67 17.10 -13.87
N ILE A 361 11.19 16.02 -14.51
CA ILE A 361 11.04 15.93 -15.96
C ILE A 361 9.57 16.15 -16.32
N THR A 362 9.29 17.18 -17.13
CA THR A 362 7.92 17.45 -17.60
C THR A 362 7.40 16.30 -18.48
N PRO A 363 6.25 15.69 -18.14
CA PRO A 363 5.68 14.64 -18.97
C PRO A 363 5.23 15.13 -20.35
N THR A 364 5.46 14.31 -21.39
CA THR A 364 4.99 14.55 -22.77
C THR A 364 3.64 13.90 -23.06
N LYS A 365 3.20 12.98 -22.19
CA LYS A 365 1.94 12.24 -22.28
C LYS A 365 1.30 12.14 -20.89
N TYR A 366 0.08 11.62 -20.83
CA TYR A 366 -0.60 11.36 -19.56
C TYR A 366 0.22 10.45 -18.64
N VAL A 367 0.19 10.74 -17.34
CA VAL A 367 0.87 10.01 -16.27
C VAL A 367 -0.12 9.81 -15.12
N GLY A 368 -0.30 8.56 -14.69
CA GLY A 368 -1.27 8.21 -13.66
C GLY A 368 -1.98 6.88 -13.95
N ASP A 369 -3.16 6.71 -13.37
CA ASP A 369 -4.01 5.53 -13.50
C ASP A 369 -5.15 5.72 -14.50
N ILE A 370 -5.90 4.65 -14.76
CA ILE A 370 -7.03 4.63 -15.70
C ILE A 370 -8.16 5.62 -15.33
N PHE A 371 -8.28 6.01 -14.06
CA PHE A 371 -9.30 6.96 -13.61
C PHE A 371 -8.94 8.43 -13.84
N GLY A 372 -7.68 8.76 -14.12
CA GLY A 372 -7.28 10.17 -14.13
C GLY A 372 -7.04 10.72 -12.72
N THR A 373 -6.67 9.89 -11.74
CA THR A 373 -6.65 10.24 -10.30
C THR A 373 -5.72 11.42 -9.99
N LEU A 374 -4.60 11.56 -10.69
CA LEU A 374 -3.69 12.70 -10.52
C LEU A 374 -4.05 13.92 -11.38
N GLY A 375 -5.20 13.88 -12.06
CA GLY A 375 -5.63 14.89 -13.04
C GLY A 375 -5.11 14.59 -14.44
N GLY A 376 -5.57 15.36 -15.43
CA GLY A 376 -5.33 15.10 -16.84
C GLY A 376 -6.28 14.08 -17.45
N GLN A 377 -6.14 13.83 -18.75
CA GLN A 377 -6.97 12.91 -19.50
C GLN A 377 -6.15 11.68 -19.92
N PRO A 378 -6.44 10.49 -19.38
CA PRO A 378 -5.87 9.23 -19.86
C PRO A 378 -6.07 9.06 -21.37
N ASP A 379 -5.00 8.70 -22.09
CA ASP A 379 -5.05 8.30 -23.51
C ASP A 379 -5.36 6.81 -23.70
N PHE A 380 -5.57 6.11 -22.59
CA PHE A 380 -6.12 4.77 -22.42
C PHE A 380 -7.37 4.88 -21.55
N GLY A 381 -8.16 3.81 -21.39
CA GLY A 381 -9.36 3.96 -20.56
C GLY A 381 -10.54 4.60 -21.30
N PRO A 382 -11.69 4.71 -20.60
CA PRO A 382 -12.85 5.47 -21.05
C PRO A 382 -12.68 7.00 -20.91
N GLY A 383 -11.51 7.48 -20.47
CA GLY A 383 -11.24 8.88 -20.11
C GLY A 383 -11.33 9.13 -18.60
N SER A 384 -10.96 10.34 -18.16
CA SER A 384 -10.90 10.69 -16.73
C SER A 384 -12.30 10.74 -16.11
N ILE A 385 -12.51 9.96 -15.05
CA ILE A 385 -13.76 10.02 -14.26
C ILE A 385 -13.86 11.30 -13.41
N PHE A 386 -12.76 12.04 -13.30
CA PHE A 386 -12.67 13.32 -12.60
C PHE A 386 -12.75 14.53 -13.54
N GLY A 387 -13.07 14.32 -14.83
CA GLY A 387 -13.20 15.40 -15.80
C GLY A 387 -11.88 16.12 -16.12
N GLY A 388 -10.74 15.48 -15.86
CA GLY A 388 -9.40 16.05 -16.06
C GLY A 388 -8.84 16.78 -14.85
N GLU A 389 -9.64 16.97 -13.79
CA GLU A 389 -9.17 17.50 -12.52
C GLU A 389 -8.57 16.40 -11.65
N PRO A 390 -7.57 16.69 -10.80
CA PRO A 390 -7.09 15.72 -9.83
C PRO A 390 -8.21 15.25 -8.91
N ALA A 391 -8.19 13.96 -8.57
CA ALA A 391 -9.01 13.42 -7.52
C ALA A 391 -8.79 14.28 -6.27
N LYS A 392 -9.89 14.82 -5.74
CA LYS A 392 -9.81 15.55 -4.49
C LYS A 392 -9.41 14.53 -3.44
N ASN A 393 -8.21 14.68 -2.87
CA ASN A 393 -8.02 14.18 -1.52
C ASN A 393 -9.24 14.64 -0.75
N ALA A 394 -9.86 13.74 0.00
CA ALA A 394 -10.62 14.18 1.13
C ALA A 394 -9.61 14.98 1.95
N ALA A 395 -9.57 16.30 1.72
CA ALA A 395 -8.88 17.17 2.61
C ALA A 395 -9.46 16.80 3.98
N ALA A 396 -8.69 17.01 5.03
CA ALA A 396 -9.32 17.57 6.20
C ALA A 396 -9.95 18.93 5.79
N VAL A 397 -10.97 18.90 4.91
CA VAL A 397 -12.15 19.68 5.15
C VAL A 397 -12.46 19.25 6.57
N ALA A 398 -12.13 20.13 7.51
CA ALA A 398 -13.12 20.50 8.48
C ALA A 398 -14.34 20.90 7.65
N THR A 399 -15.04 19.89 7.11
CA THR A 399 -16.45 19.98 6.94
C THR A 399 -16.81 20.16 8.39
N VAL A 400 -17.05 21.41 8.77
CA VAL A 400 -18.05 21.68 9.77
C VAL A 400 -19.29 21.06 9.16
N ILE A 401 -19.40 19.74 9.29
CA ILE A 401 -20.66 19.07 9.15
C ILE A 401 -21.38 19.66 10.33
N ILE A 402 -22.21 20.65 10.02
CA ILE A 402 -23.26 21.07 10.90
C ILE A 402 -24.19 19.86 10.93
N PHE A 403 -23.78 18.84 11.69
CA PHE A 403 -24.65 17.76 12.07
C PHE A 403 -25.70 18.45 12.91
N HIS A 404 -26.94 18.47 12.41
CA HIS A 404 -28.07 18.48 13.31
C HIS A 404 -27.84 17.28 14.24
N GLY A 405 -27.44 17.51 15.50
CA GLY A 405 -27.00 16.47 16.45
C GLY A 405 -28.07 15.46 16.85
N ASN A 406 -29.17 15.39 16.10
CA ASN A 406 -30.08 14.27 16.08
C ASN A 406 -29.53 13.11 15.23
N ALA A 407 -28.82 13.35 14.12
CA ALA A 407 -28.35 12.30 13.21
C ALA A 407 -27.48 11.25 13.92
N LEU A 408 -26.39 11.67 14.58
CA LEU A 408 -25.53 10.74 15.35
C LEU A 408 -26.24 10.01 16.49
N ARG A 409 -27.31 10.59 17.06
CA ARG A 409 -28.10 9.90 18.09
C ARG A 409 -29.03 8.85 17.47
N LEU A 410 -29.57 9.15 16.30
CA LEU A 410 -30.39 8.23 15.52
C LEU A 410 -29.53 7.08 15.01
N ASP A 411 -28.34 7.35 14.47
CA ASP A 411 -27.42 6.32 13.98
C ASP A 411 -26.97 5.39 15.12
N ALA A 412 -26.61 5.96 16.27
CA ALA A 412 -26.24 5.18 17.45
C ALA A 412 -27.41 4.34 18.00
N GLN A 413 -28.65 4.86 17.92
CA GLN A 413 -29.84 4.10 18.29
C GLN A 413 -30.11 2.99 17.27
N ALA A 414 -30.04 3.27 15.97
CA ALA A 414 -30.25 2.29 14.91
C ALA A 414 -29.23 1.15 14.99
N ALA A 415 -27.97 1.45 15.33
CA ALA A 415 -26.93 0.44 15.56
C ALA A 415 -27.27 -0.46 16.76
N LEU A 416 -27.74 0.11 17.88
CA LEU A 416 -28.19 -0.67 19.03
C LEU A 416 -29.40 -1.54 18.69
N ASP A 417 -30.39 -0.97 18.00
CA ASP A 417 -31.61 -1.67 17.60
C ASP A 417 -31.27 -2.84 16.67
N HIS A 418 -30.33 -2.66 15.74
CA HIS A 418 -29.82 -3.73 14.88
C HIS A 418 -29.17 -4.87 15.67
N VAL A 419 -28.27 -4.54 16.61
CA VAL A 419 -27.63 -5.54 17.49
C VAL A 419 -28.66 -6.29 18.35
N LYS A 420 -29.73 -5.61 18.79
CA LYS A 420 -30.79 -6.23 19.59
C LYS A 420 -31.82 -7.01 18.77
N ALA A 421 -31.94 -6.74 17.47
CA ALA A 421 -32.82 -7.47 16.56
C ALA A 421 -32.15 -8.73 15.97
N ASP A 422 -30.81 -8.81 16.00
CA ASP A 422 -30.06 -9.93 15.47
C ASP A 422 -30.20 -11.20 16.33
N ALA A 423 -30.36 -12.36 15.68
CA ALA A 423 -30.65 -13.63 16.35
C ALA A 423 -29.53 -14.12 17.26
N GLU A 424 -28.27 -13.81 16.93
CA GLU A 424 -27.11 -14.26 17.71
C GLU A 424 -26.66 -13.17 18.69
N LEU A 425 -26.57 -11.92 18.22
CA LEU A 425 -26.01 -10.81 19.00
C LEU A 425 -26.95 -10.32 20.10
N SER A 426 -28.27 -10.49 19.96
CA SER A 426 -29.25 -10.06 20.96
C SER A 426 -29.07 -10.74 22.32
N SER A 427 -28.51 -11.96 22.33
CA SER A 427 -28.21 -12.75 23.53
C SER A 427 -26.93 -12.34 24.24
N LEU A 428 -26.07 -11.54 23.58
CA LEU A 428 -24.76 -11.14 24.10
C LEU A 428 -24.82 -9.81 24.89
N PRO A 429 -23.94 -9.63 25.89
CA PRO A 429 -23.84 -8.36 26.60
C PRO A 429 -23.34 -7.25 25.67
N THR A 430 -24.12 -6.18 25.55
CA THR A 430 -23.74 -5.03 24.72
C THR A 430 -22.88 -4.05 25.52
N ILE A 431 -21.62 -3.89 25.11
CA ILE A 431 -20.69 -2.93 25.71
C ILE A 431 -20.53 -1.75 24.74
N LEU A 432 -20.69 -0.53 25.24
CA LEU A 432 -20.45 0.68 24.46
C LEU A 432 -19.02 1.15 24.66
N PHE A 433 -18.31 1.42 23.57
CA PHE A 433 -16.99 2.06 23.58
C PHE A 433 -17.04 3.35 22.78
N GLY A 434 -16.45 4.42 23.30
CA GLY A 434 -16.39 5.68 22.58
C GLY A 434 -15.22 6.56 22.99
N THR A 435 -14.51 7.09 21.98
CA THR A 435 -13.40 8.03 22.13
C THR A 435 -13.82 9.43 21.69
N SER A 436 -13.38 10.47 22.38
CA SER A 436 -13.69 11.88 22.04
C SER A 436 -15.20 12.12 21.87
N LEU A 437 -15.67 12.62 20.72
CA LEU A 437 -17.11 12.79 20.44
C LEU A 437 -17.89 11.47 20.55
N GLY A 438 -17.28 10.35 20.14
CA GLY A 438 -17.87 9.02 20.28
C GLY A 438 -18.16 8.66 21.74
N GLY A 439 -17.34 9.13 22.68
CA GLY A 439 -17.60 8.98 24.12
C GLY A 439 -18.87 9.73 24.56
N ALA A 440 -19.11 10.94 24.06
CA ALA A 440 -20.32 11.70 24.34
C ALA A 440 -21.58 11.07 23.71
N VAL A 441 -21.43 10.43 22.54
CA VAL A 441 -22.48 9.63 21.89
C VAL A 441 -22.79 8.38 22.71
N ALA A 442 -21.76 7.65 23.14
CA ALA A 442 -21.92 6.44 23.96
C ALA A 442 -22.58 6.74 25.31
N ILE A 443 -22.19 7.84 25.97
CA ILE A 443 -22.85 8.33 27.21
C ILE A 443 -24.33 8.67 26.94
N ASP A 444 -24.64 9.33 25.82
CA ASP A 444 -26.02 9.63 25.45
C ASP A 444 -26.85 8.36 25.23
N LEU A 445 -26.33 7.42 24.44
CA LEU A 445 -27.01 6.16 24.12
C LEU A 445 -27.25 5.32 25.37
N ALA A 446 -26.23 5.18 26.23
CA ALA A 446 -26.34 4.49 27.52
C ALA A 446 -27.38 5.15 28.44
N SER A 447 -27.43 6.49 28.48
CA SER A 447 -28.37 7.22 29.33
C SER A 447 -29.84 7.05 28.92
N ARG A 448 -30.08 6.69 27.65
CA ARG A 448 -31.43 6.47 27.09
C ARG A 448 -31.83 4.99 27.10
N ASN A 449 -30.88 4.07 27.12
CA ASN A 449 -31.12 2.63 27.04
C ASN A 449 -30.43 1.85 28.20
N PRO A 450 -30.58 2.27 29.46
CA PRO A 450 -29.76 1.74 30.55
C PRO A 450 -29.92 0.23 30.81
N SER A 451 -31.07 -0.35 30.45
CA SER A 451 -31.33 -1.80 30.56
C SER A 451 -30.71 -2.62 29.43
N ALA A 452 -30.37 -2.00 28.30
CA ALA A 452 -29.82 -2.69 27.13
C ALA A 452 -28.29 -2.80 27.14
N ILE A 453 -27.62 -2.00 28.00
CA ILE A 453 -26.18 -1.81 28.02
C ILE A 453 -25.56 -2.49 29.24
N ALA A 454 -24.63 -3.41 29.00
CA ALA A 454 -23.93 -4.16 30.04
C ALA A 454 -22.76 -3.36 30.64
N ALA A 455 -22.06 -2.54 29.86
CA ALA A 455 -20.96 -1.70 30.32
C ALA A 455 -20.72 -0.53 29.35
N LEU A 456 -20.02 0.51 29.83
CA LEU A 456 -19.58 1.65 29.03
C LEU A 456 -18.09 1.90 29.23
N ILE A 457 -17.36 2.11 28.13
CA ILE A 457 -15.96 2.48 28.11
C ILE A 457 -15.85 3.83 27.40
N VAL A 458 -15.24 4.81 28.07
CA VAL A 458 -15.02 6.14 27.49
C VAL A 458 -13.57 6.53 27.55
N GLU A 459 -13.05 7.02 26.43
CA GLU A 459 -11.65 7.44 26.28
C GLU A 459 -11.57 8.89 25.83
N ASN A 460 -10.78 9.71 26.53
CA ASN A 460 -10.48 11.10 26.16
C ASN A 460 -11.71 11.90 25.70
N THR A 461 -12.83 11.78 26.42
CA THR A 461 -14.09 12.46 26.13
C THR A 461 -14.30 13.66 27.05
N PHE A 462 -15.45 14.32 26.91
CA PHE A 462 -15.65 15.66 27.45
C PHE A 462 -16.98 15.90 28.15
N LEU A 463 -16.99 16.92 29.03
CA LEU A 463 -18.18 17.37 29.77
C LEU A 463 -19.29 17.86 28.84
N SER A 464 -18.91 18.69 27.85
CA SER A 464 -19.74 19.15 26.75
C SER A 464 -18.87 19.71 25.64
N LEU A 465 -19.36 19.68 24.40
CA LEU A 465 -18.59 20.16 23.25
C LEU A 465 -18.26 21.66 23.36
N PRO A 466 -19.17 22.55 23.80
CA PRO A 466 -18.82 23.96 24.03
C PRO A 466 -17.73 24.16 25.10
N ARG A 467 -17.66 23.29 26.12
CA ARG A 467 -16.62 23.37 27.15
C ARG A 467 -15.25 22.98 26.60
N VAL A 468 -15.18 21.98 25.70
CA VAL A 468 -13.92 21.64 25.00
C VAL A 468 -13.49 22.76 24.07
N VAL A 469 -14.41 23.26 23.24
CA VAL A 469 -14.10 24.34 22.28
C VAL A 469 -13.57 25.57 23.01
N ARG A 470 -14.11 25.89 24.18
CA ARG A 470 -13.62 27.00 25.02
C ARG A 470 -12.14 26.86 25.40
N ASP A 471 -11.67 25.62 25.55
CA ASP A 471 -10.29 25.33 25.95
C ASP A 471 -9.32 25.28 24.76
N TRP A 472 -9.80 25.43 23.52
CA TRP A 472 -8.96 25.46 22.34
C TRP A 472 -8.33 26.85 22.11
N PRO A 473 -7.03 26.92 21.77
CA PRO A 473 -6.37 28.17 21.40
C PRO A 473 -7.10 28.84 20.23
N ILE A 474 -7.25 30.17 20.27
CA ILE A 474 -7.80 31.01 19.20
C ILE A 474 -9.33 30.86 19.01
N ILE A 475 -9.86 29.63 18.99
CA ILE A 475 -11.28 29.33 18.68
C ILE A 475 -12.17 29.42 19.93
N GLY A 476 -11.62 29.30 21.15
CA GLY A 476 -12.40 29.28 22.38
C GLY A 476 -13.28 30.50 22.66
N LEU A 477 -12.89 31.68 22.14
CA LEU A 477 -13.67 32.92 22.16
C LEU A 477 -15.03 32.78 21.44
N PHE A 478 -15.13 31.84 20.50
CA PHE A 478 -16.33 31.57 19.71
C PHE A 478 -17.10 30.33 20.18
N SER A 479 -16.78 29.78 21.36
CA SER A 479 -17.48 28.61 21.92
C SER A 479 -19.00 28.79 22.04
N PHE A 480 -19.49 30.03 22.12
CA PHE A 480 -20.93 30.35 22.11
C PHE A 480 -21.65 30.04 20.78
N LEU A 481 -20.91 29.95 19.67
CA LEU A 481 -21.43 29.53 18.36
C LEU A 481 -21.59 28.00 18.25
N CYS A 482 -21.21 27.26 19.29
CA CYS A 482 -21.37 25.80 19.34
C CYS A 482 -22.81 25.43 19.72
N PHE A 483 -23.69 25.37 18.73
CA PHE A 483 -25.09 24.95 18.92
C PHE A 483 -25.23 23.45 19.27
N GLN A 484 -24.25 22.63 18.88
CA GLN A 484 -24.21 21.21 19.23
C GLN A 484 -23.58 21.00 20.61
N ARG A 485 -24.42 20.83 21.63
CA ARG A 485 -23.94 20.86 23.03
C ARG A 485 -23.27 19.57 23.52
N TRP A 486 -23.78 18.39 23.14
CA TRP A 486 -23.28 17.09 23.62
C TRP A 486 -22.96 17.06 25.13
N ASN A 487 -23.95 17.40 25.97
CA ASN A 487 -23.77 17.55 27.42
C ASN A 487 -23.63 16.20 28.15
N SER A 488 -22.46 15.56 28.06
CA SER A 488 -22.14 14.33 28.79
C SER A 488 -22.32 14.49 30.31
N ALA A 489 -21.93 15.64 30.87
CA ALA A 489 -22.05 15.91 32.31
C ALA A 489 -23.48 15.79 32.86
N VAL A 490 -24.49 16.09 32.03
CA VAL A 490 -25.92 16.01 32.40
C VAL A 490 -26.49 14.61 32.18
N LYS A 491 -25.93 13.84 31.24
CA LYS A 491 -26.43 12.53 30.83
C LYS A 491 -25.82 11.39 31.62
N LEU A 492 -24.52 11.51 31.95
CA LEU A 492 -23.77 10.51 32.71
C LEU A 492 -24.44 10.16 34.06
N PRO A 493 -25.00 11.10 34.83
CA PRO A 493 -25.75 10.78 36.06
C PRO A 493 -26.97 9.89 35.88
N ARG A 494 -27.54 9.85 34.67
CA ARG A 494 -28.76 9.08 34.35
C ARG A 494 -28.46 7.61 34.10
N ILE A 495 -27.20 7.25 33.87
CA ILE A 495 -26.77 5.86 33.71
C ILE A 495 -26.75 5.23 35.11
N PRO A 496 -27.50 4.14 35.36
CA PRO A 496 -27.54 3.50 36.67
C PRO A 496 -26.16 3.08 37.19
N PRO A 497 -25.95 3.08 38.51
CA PRO A 497 -24.68 2.62 39.11
C PRO A 497 -24.36 1.16 38.79
N THR A 498 -25.38 0.36 38.47
CA THR A 498 -25.25 -1.04 38.06
C THR A 498 -24.56 -1.22 36.71
N VAL A 499 -24.49 -0.17 35.88
CA VAL A 499 -23.73 -0.19 34.62
C VAL A 499 -22.30 0.27 34.91
N PRO A 500 -21.30 -0.64 34.89
CA PRO A 500 -19.91 -0.29 35.11
C PRO A 500 -19.41 0.64 34.01
N ILE A 501 -18.60 1.63 34.40
CA ILE A 501 -17.94 2.55 33.47
C ILE A 501 -16.42 2.46 33.63
N LEU A 502 -15.71 2.16 32.55
CA LEU A 502 -14.26 2.34 32.44
C LEU A 502 -13.97 3.69 31.80
N MET A 503 -13.08 4.47 32.42
CA MET A 503 -12.66 5.77 31.92
C MET A 503 -11.15 5.79 31.67
N LEU A 504 -10.76 6.10 30.43
CA LEU A 504 -9.37 6.19 29.99
C LEU A 504 -9.05 7.64 29.64
N SER A 505 -7.97 8.19 30.20
CA SER A 505 -7.58 9.59 29.99
C SER A 505 -6.08 9.71 29.70
N GLY A 506 -5.73 10.26 28.55
CA GLY A 506 -4.39 10.72 28.22
C GLY A 506 -4.04 11.97 29.05
N THR A 507 -2.89 11.96 29.70
CA THR A 507 -2.42 13.11 30.50
C THR A 507 -1.89 14.26 29.65
N GLN A 508 -1.52 13.96 28.40
CA GLN A 508 -0.98 14.89 27.39
C GLN A 508 -1.94 15.08 26.21
N ASP A 509 -3.24 14.84 26.38
CA ASP A 509 -4.22 15.09 25.31
C ASP A 509 -4.36 16.59 25.06
N GLU A 510 -3.94 17.03 23.88
CA GLU A 510 -3.96 18.43 23.43
C GLU A 510 -5.32 18.85 22.86
N VAL A 511 -6.20 17.89 22.56
CA VAL A 511 -7.52 18.13 21.93
C VAL A 511 -8.62 18.16 22.98
N VAL A 512 -8.63 17.23 23.92
CA VAL A 512 -9.57 17.18 25.04
C VAL A 512 -8.77 17.23 26.34
N PRO A 513 -8.57 18.43 26.92
CA PRO A 513 -7.77 18.59 28.12
C PRO A 513 -8.22 17.65 29.24
N ARG A 514 -7.26 17.00 29.91
CA ARG A 514 -7.49 15.98 30.94
C ARG A 514 -8.53 16.34 32.01
N LYS A 515 -8.71 17.64 32.29
CA LYS A 515 -9.67 18.16 33.28
C LYS A 515 -11.10 17.72 32.97
N HIS A 516 -11.45 17.52 31.70
CA HIS A 516 -12.78 17.03 31.35
C HIS A 516 -13.02 15.60 31.81
N MET A 517 -12.07 14.70 31.56
CA MET A 517 -12.15 13.30 32.02
C MET A 517 -12.11 13.22 33.53
N GLN A 518 -11.28 14.03 34.20
CA GLN A 518 -11.27 14.13 35.67
C GLN A 518 -12.64 14.56 36.23
N ALA A 519 -13.27 15.57 35.62
CA ALA A 519 -14.59 16.01 36.04
C ALA A 519 -15.69 14.97 35.74
N LEU A 520 -15.65 14.31 34.58
CA LEU A 520 -16.56 13.21 34.25
C LEU A 520 -16.42 12.04 35.22
N TRP A 521 -15.20 11.72 35.63
CA TRP A 521 -14.92 10.69 36.63
C TRP A 521 -15.58 11.03 37.97
N LEU A 522 -15.46 12.27 38.45
CA LEU A 522 -16.12 12.72 39.67
C LEU A 522 -17.65 12.65 39.57
N ILE A 523 -18.22 12.95 38.40
CA ILE A 523 -19.65 12.81 38.15
C ILE A 523 -20.05 11.32 38.16
N ALA A 524 -19.26 10.46 37.53
CA ALA A 524 -19.51 9.02 37.45
C ALA A 524 -19.51 8.35 38.84
N GLN A 525 -18.62 8.79 39.74
CA GLN A 525 -18.55 8.28 41.11
C GLN A 525 -19.77 8.64 41.96
N LYS A 526 -20.49 9.72 41.62
CA LYS A 526 -21.67 10.17 42.36
C LYS A 526 -22.99 9.60 41.83
N ARG A 527 -22.95 8.75 40.80
CA ARG A 527 -24.14 8.10 40.24
C ARG A 527 -24.81 7.26 41.34
N GLY A 528 -26.11 7.48 41.56
CA GLY A 528 -26.89 6.76 42.59
C GLY A 528 -26.92 7.40 43.98
N GLY A 529 -26.16 8.48 44.22
CA GLY A 529 -26.32 9.31 45.42
C GLY A 529 -27.55 10.21 45.29
N GLY A 530 -28.65 9.86 45.95
CA GLY A 530 -29.88 10.65 45.92
C GLY A 530 -29.69 12.09 46.40
N GLY A 531 -30.28 13.04 45.68
CA GLY A 531 -30.34 14.44 46.08
C GLY A 531 -31.14 15.27 45.09
N GLY A 532 -32.44 15.45 45.37
CA GLY A 532 -33.20 16.55 44.82
C GLY A 532 -32.57 17.89 45.25
N GLY A 533 -32.40 18.80 44.31
CA GLY A 533 -31.85 20.14 44.56
C GLY A 533 -31.56 20.83 43.24
N GLY A 534 -32.43 21.73 42.82
CA GLY A 534 -32.30 22.49 41.59
C GLY A 534 -31.10 23.44 41.59
N GLY A 535 -30.65 23.78 40.38
CA GLY A 535 -30.03 25.06 40.06
C GLY A 535 -28.68 25.38 40.71
N SER A 536 -27.59 24.90 40.12
CA SER A 536 -26.39 25.71 39.82
C SER A 536 -25.36 24.87 39.09
N ASP A 537 -24.83 25.41 37.99
CA ASP A 537 -23.66 24.86 37.30
C ASP A 537 -22.49 24.74 38.29
N PRO A 538 -21.85 23.58 38.45
CA PRO A 538 -20.58 23.52 39.16
C PRO A 538 -19.55 24.22 38.27
N VAL A 539 -19.14 25.41 38.71
CA VAL A 539 -17.96 26.11 38.23
C VAL A 539 -16.73 25.33 38.72
N LEU A 540 -16.16 24.55 37.80
CA LEU A 540 -14.74 24.18 37.75
C LEU A 540 -14.31 24.22 36.28
#